data_AF-A0A8T6G1D4-F1
#
_entry.id   AF-A0A8T6G1D4-F1
#
_cell.length_a   1.000
_cell.length_b   1.000
_cell.length_c   1.000
_cell.angle_alpha   90.00
_cell.angle_beta   90.00
_cell.angle_gamma   90.00
#
_symmetry.space_group_name_H-M   'P 1'
#
loop_
_entity.id
_entity.type
_entity.pdbx_description
1 polymer ?
#
loop_
_entity_poly.entity_id
_entity_poly.type
_entity_poly.pdbx_seq_one_letter_code
_entity_poly.pdbx_strand_id
1 'polypeptide(L)'
;MQVDLAYGRTGLTVTLRDENVDIVEPVDLPGVADPLVALRESLCQPIGTRPLSELAGAEDTVAIVFCDITRPAPNHLMVPA
;
A
#
# COMPACT_ATOMS: atom_id res chain seq x y z
N MET A 1 -28.05 -9.62 -10.41
CA MET A 1 -26.86 -9.67 -9.52
C MET A 1 -26.80 -8.47 -8.55
N GLN A 2 -26.21 -8.65 -7.37
CA GLN A 2 -25.99 -7.57 -6.38
C GLN A 2 -24.50 -7.19 -6.34
N VAL A 3 -24.19 -5.89 -6.35
CA VAL A 3 -22.81 -5.36 -6.37
C VAL A 3 -22.68 -4.23 -5.35
N ASP A 4 -21.57 -4.22 -4.60
CA ASP A 4 -21.26 -3.18 -3.63
C ASP A 4 -20.25 -2.18 -4.22
N LEU A 5 -20.63 -0.91 -4.27
CA LEU A 5 -19.81 0.18 -4.78
C LEU A 5 -19.19 0.96 -3.61
N ALA A 6 -17.91 1.31 -3.75
CA ALA A 6 -17.19 2.19 -2.83
C ALA A 6 -17.72 3.64 -2.95
N TYR A 7 -18.85 3.92 -2.29
CA TYR A 7 -19.53 5.21 -2.31
C TYR A 7 -19.80 5.72 -0.89
N GLY A 8 -19.36 6.96 -0.61
CA GLY A 8 -19.50 7.56 0.72
C GLY A 8 -18.70 6.83 1.79
N ARG A 9 -19.26 6.72 3.00
CA ARG A 9 -18.61 6.04 4.14
C ARG A 9 -19.10 4.61 4.38
N THR A 10 -20.27 4.28 3.83
CA THR A 10 -20.99 3.03 4.11
C THR A 10 -21.11 2.11 2.89
N GLY A 11 -20.72 2.58 1.71
CA GLY A 11 -20.93 1.87 0.45
C GLY A 11 -22.34 2.10 -0.12
N LEU A 12 -22.52 1.67 -1.37
CA LEU A 12 -23.80 1.64 -2.06
C LEU A 12 -23.98 0.28 -2.71
N THR A 13 -24.97 -0.47 -2.24
CA THR A 13 -25.39 -1.72 -2.85
C THR A 13 -26.34 -1.44 -4.01
N VAL A 14 -26.04 -1.98 -5.19
CA VAL A 14 -26.89 -1.89 -6.38
C VAL A 14 -27.32 -3.28 -6.85
N THR A 15 -28.53 -3.37 -7.41
CA THR A 15 -29.02 -4.58 -8.07
C THR A 15 -29.05 -4.35 -9.57
N LEU A 16 -28.29 -5.15 -10.31
CA LEU A 16 -28.18 -5.10 -11.77
C LEU A 16 -28.91 -6.28 -12.39
N ARG A 17 -29.50 -6.08 -13.57
CA ARG A 17 -30.10 -7.16 -14.37
C ARG A 17 -28.98 -7.92 -15.06
N ASP A 18 -29.11 -9.23 -15.18
CA ASP A 18 -28.02 -10.09 -15.66
C ASP A 18 -27.82 -10.01 -17.19
N GLU A 19 -28.62 -9.22 -17.90
CA GLU A 19 -28.52 -9.03 -19.35
C GLU A 19 -27.46 -7.96 -19.68
N ASN A 20 -26.38 -8.37 -20.36
CA ASN A 20 -25.31 -7.51 -20.87
C ASN A 20 -24.48 -6.78 -19.79
N VAL A 21 -24.11 -7.46 -18.69
CA VAL A 21 -23.26 -6.88 -17.66
C VAL A 21 -22.04 -7.76 -17.38
N ASP A 22 -20.86 -7.13 -17.37
CA ASP A 22 -19.60 -7.71 -16.90
C ASP A 22 -19.16 -7.00 -15.60
N ILE A 23 -18.75 -7.78 -14.61
CA ILE A 23 -18.12 -7.26 -13.39
C ILE A 23 -16.61 -7.49 -13.50
N VAL A 24 -15.82 -6.44 -13.33
CA VAL A 24 -14.36 -6.50 -13.31
C VAL A 24 -13.86 -6.04 -11.95
N GLU A 25 -13.21 -6.94 -11.22
CA GLU A 25 -12.70 -6.70 -9.88
C GLU A 25 -11.19 -6.91 -9.81
N PRO A 26 -10.49 -6.19 -8.91
CA PRO A 26 -9.10 -6.48 -8.63
C PRO A 26 -8.96 -7.89 -8.03
N VAL A 27 -7.78 -8.47 -8.19
CA VAL A 27 -7.41 -9.67 -7.44
C VAL A 27 -7.04 -9.24 -6.03
N ASP A 28 -7.83 -9.65 -5.05
CA ASP A 28 -7.51 -9.45 -3.64
C ASP A 28 -6.30 -10.31 -3.26
N LEU A 29 -5.20 -9.64 -2.90
CA LEU A 29 -4.00 -10.29 -2.39
C LEU A 29 -3.96 -10.18 -0.87
N PRO A 30 -3.60 -11.27 -0.16
CA PRO A 30 -3.41 -11.19 1.28
C PRO A 30 -2.28 -10.22 1.61
N GLY A 31 -2.47 -9.43 2.67
CA GLY A 31 -1.39 -8.65 3.26
C GLY A 31 -0.27 -9.53 3.80
N VAL A 32 0.90 -8.93 4.03
CA VAL A 32 2.01 -9.59 4.72
C VAL A 32 1.62 -9.92 6.17
N ALA A 33 2.19 -11.00 6.72
CA ALA A 33 1.86 -11.46 8.08
C ALA A 33 2.28 -10.46 9.18
N ASP A 34 3.47 -9.89 9.07
CA ASP A 34 3.98 -8.84 9.95
C ASP A 34 4.54 -7.69 9.10
N PRO A 35 3.82 -6.56 8.99
CA PRO A 35 4.27 -5.41 8.20
C PRO A 35 5.60 -4.83 8.65
N LEU A 36 5.92 -4.84 9.94
CA LEU A 36 7.16 -4.25 10.45
C LEU A 36 8.37 -5.13 10.12
N VAL A 37 8.21 -6.45 10.24
CA VAL A 37 9.26 -7.40 9.83
C VAL A 37 9.51 -7.28 8.33
N ALA A 38 8.45 -7.30 7.52
CA ALA A 38 8.55 -7.20 6.06
C ALA A 38 9.24 -5.90 5.62
N LEU A 39 8.91 -4.76 6.26
CA LEU A 39 9.56 -3.48 5.98
C LEU A 39 11.07 -3.53 6.25
N ARG A 40 11.48 -3.99 7.44
CA ARG A 40 12.91 -4.06 7.81
C ARG A 40 13.69 -5.00 6.91
N GLU A 41 13.14 -6.17 6.61
CA GLU A 41 13.77 -7.12 5.69
C GLU A 41 13.98 -6.49 4.30
N SER A 42 12.98 -5.76 3.79
CA SER A 42 13.10 -5.09 2.49
C SER A 42 14.16 -3.98 2.47
N LEU A 43 14.33 -3.24 3.59
CA LEU A 43 15.35 -2.20 3.73
C LEU A 43 16.77 -2.79 3.82
N CYS A 44 16.90 -3.96 4.44
CA CYS A 44 18.17 -4.70 4.53
C CYS A 44 18.53 -5.45 3.25
N GLN A 45 17.55 -5.80 2.40
CA GLN A 45 17.73 -6.55 1.15
C GLN A 45 17.14 -5.80 -0.05
N PRO A 46 17.70 -4.64 -0.42
CA PRO A 46 17.17 -3.83 -1.51
C PRO A 46 17.40 -4.48 -2.89
N ILE A 47 16.54 -4.14 -3.84
CA ILE A 47 16.63 -4.64 -5.22
C ILE A 47 17.57 -3.72 -6.01
N GLY A 48 18.72 -4.25 -6.42
CA GLY A 48 19.63 -3.59 -7.37
C GLY A 48 20.47 -2.43 -6.80
N THR A 49 20.49 -2.24 -5.48
CA THR A 49 21.28 -1.20 -4.81
C THR A 49 21.89 -1.72 -3.49
N ARG A 50 22.65 -0.87 -2.79
CA ARG A 50 23.13 -1.15 -1.43
C ARG A 50 22.06 -0.76 -0.39
N PRO A 51 22.03 -1.40 0.79
CA PRO A 51 21.12 -1.02 1.89
C PRO A 51 21.23 0.47 2.24
N LEU A 52 20.13 1.07 2.69
CA LEU A 52 20.10 2.51 3.04
C LEU A 52 21.17 2.87 4.08
N SER A 53 21.45 1.97 5.03
CA SER A 53 22.49 2.13 6.04
C SER A 53 23.91 2.23 5.48
N GLU A 54 24.13 1.82 4.23
CA GLU A 54 25.42 1.97 3.52
C GLU A 54 25.44 3.17 2.56
N LEU A 55 24.27 3.79 2.32
CA LEU A 55 24.11 4.92 1.40
C LEU A 55 24.12 6.26 2.13
N ALA A 56 23.62 6.32 3.37
CA ALA A 56 23.57 7.53 4.18
C ALA A 56 24.45 7.39 5.42
N GLY A 57 25.41 8.32 5.58
CA GLY A 57 26.26 8.45 6.74
C GLY A 57 25.69 9.38 7.81
N ALA A 58 26.31 9.40 8.99
CA ALA A 58 25.85 10.20 10.12
C ALA A 58 25.87 11.72 9.88
N GLU A 59 26.75 12.19 9.00
CA GLU A 59 26.91 13.63 8.68
C GLU A 59 26.09 14.06 7.46
N ASP A 60 25.40 13.12 6.80
CA ASP A 60 24.64 13.43 5.60
C ASP A 60 23.35 14.16 5.94
N THR A 61 23.02 15.17 5.15
CA THR A 61 21.68 15.75 5.16
C THR A 61 20.80 14.96 4.20
N VAL A 62 19.79 14.27 4.75
CA VAL A 62 18.88 13.42 3.99
C VAL A 62 17.49 14.06 3.92
N ALA A 63 16.84 13.94 2.77
CA ALA A 63 15.42 14.26 2.60
C ALA A 63 14.62 12.96 2.37
N ILE A 64 13.53 12.78 3.12
CA ILE A 64 12.63 11.64 2.98
C ILE A 64 11.33 12.13 2.31
N VAL A 65 11.03 11.59 1.12
CA VAL A 65 9.77 11.87 0.42
C VAL A 65 8.78 10.76 0.73
N PHE A 66 7.60 11.13 1.23
CA PHE A 66 6.51 10.20 1.53
C PHE A 66 5.17 10.75 1.02
N CYS A 67 4.15 9.89 0.93
CA CYS A 67 2.84 10.29 0.42
C CYS A 67 2.06 11.15 1.42
N ASP A 68 1.26 12.10 0.93
CA ASP A 68 0.32 12.84 1.76
C ASP A 68 -0.90 11.99 2.20
N ILE A 69 -1.85 12.63 2.89
CA ILE A 69 -3.05 12.00 3.47
C ILE A 69 -4.02 11.42 2.43
N THR A 70 -3.90 11.79 1.16
CA THR A 70 -4.81 11.30 0.11
C THR A 70 -4.44 9.90 -0.39
N ARG A 71 -3.31 9.33 0.07
CA ARG A 71 -2.88 7.97 -0.23
C ARG A 71 -3.03 7.09 1.01
N PRO A 72 -3.52 5.84 0.88
CA PRO A 72 -3.64 4.90 2.00
C PRO A 72 -2.30 4.23 2.35
N ALA A 73 -1.18 4.97 2.27
CA ALA A 73 0.14 4.45 2.61
C ALA A 73 0.30 4.40 4.15
N PRO A 74 0.78 3.28 4.74
CA PRO A 74 0.97 3.16 6.17
C PRO A 74 2.24 3.90 6.64
N ASN A 75 2.26 5.23 6.47
CA ASN A 75 3.42 6.08 6.75
C ASN A 75 3.90 5.99 8.20
N HIS A 76 2.99 5.75 9.15
CA HIS A 76 3.30 5.56 10.57
C HIS A 76 4.11 4.28 10.85
N LEU A 77 4.12 3.32 9.92
CA LEU A 77 4.98 2.15 9.95
C LEU A 77 6.24 2.36 9.11
N MET A 78 6.10 2.95 7.92
CA MET A 78 7.18 3.06 6.93
C MET A 78 8.25 4.09 7.29
N VAL A 79 7.87 5.28 7.76
CA VAL A 79 8.82 6.37 8.06
C VAL A 79 9.73 6.07 9.26
N PRO A 80 9.26 5.45 10.36
CA PRO A 80 10.12 5.11 11.50
C PRO A 80 10.79 3.72 11.42
N ALA A 81 10.63 2.99 10.31
CA ALA A 81 11.01 1.57 10.18
C ALA A 81 12.51 1.28 10.39
#